data_AF-A0A3N0CH48-F1
#
_entry.id   AF-A0A3N0CH48-F1
#
_cell.length_a   1.000
_cell.length_b   1.000
_cell.length_c   1.000
_cell.angle_alpha   90.00
_cell.angle_beta   90.00
_cell.angle_gamma   90.00
#
_symmetry.space_group_name_H-M   'P 1'
#
loop_
_entity.id
_entity.type
_entity.pdbx_description
1 polymer ?
#
loop_
_entity_poly.entity_id
_entity_poly.type
_entity_poly.pdbx_seq_one_letter_code
_entity_poly.pdbx_strand_id
1 'polypeptide(L)'
;MMTTTDREPLNPEQLVLHDDGAALLGSRCPQCGLSYFPRRWECAVDQTPVEDIELSRTGVLRVATYVSVPSYGKNVLDAEGYGVGEVDLPEGVRVQSVLGGEPTSWVPGTPMRLTVHPVDELEDGRLLVTHQFAPKQG
;
A
#
# COMPACT_ATOMS: atom_id res chain seq x y z
N MET A 1 0.22 -14.71 -15.12
CA MET A 1 0.31 -13.37 -14.49
C MET A 1 -1.06 -12.74 -14.68
N MET A 2 -1.69 -12.25 -13.61
CA MET A 2 -3.01 -11.61 -13.70
C MET A 2 -2.84 -10.22 -14.32
N THR A 3 -3.76 -9.82 -15.19
CA THR A 3 -3.75 -8.54 -15.90
C THR A 3 -4.37 -7.43 -15.03
N THR A 4 -4.31 -6.18 -15.49
CA THR A 4 -5.07 -5.07 -14.86
C THR A 4 -6.57 -5.32 -14.90
N THR A 5 -7.07 -5.97 -15.95
CA THR A 5 -8.50 -6.24 -16.16
C THR A 5 -9.09 -7.25 -15.17
N ASP A 6 -8.25 -8.09 -14.54
CA ASP A 6 -8.70 -9.12 -13.58
C ASP A 6 -8.86 -8.57 -12.14
N ARG A 7 -8.61 -7.27 -11.93
CA ARG A 7 -8.51 -6.65 -10.60
C ARG A 7 -9.16 -5.28 -10.57
N GLU A 8 -9.74 -4.92 -9.42
CA GLU A 8 -10.28 -3.59 -9.15
C GLU A 8 -9.70 -3.03 -7.84
N PRO A 9 -9.16 -1.80 -7.83
CA PRO A 9 -8.66 -1.21 -6.59
C PRO A 9 -9.82 -0.86 -5.67
N LEU A 10 -9.76 -1.32 -4.42
CA LEU A 10 -10.69 -0.96 -3.34
C LEU A 10 -10.77 0.55 -3.15
N ASN A 11 -9.64 1.25 -3.34
CA ASN A 11 -9.56 2.69 -3.31
C ASN A 11 -8.75 3.21 -4.53
N PRO A 12 -9.41 3.60 -5.63
CA PRO A 12 -8.77 4.14 -6.82
C PRO A 12 -7.97 5.44 -6.58
N GLU A 13 -8.25 6.13 -5.47
CA GLU A 13 -7.58 7.38 -5.08
C GLU A 13 -6.23 7.13 -4.37
N GLN A 14 -5.92 5.87 -4.07
CA GLN A 14 -4.71 5.45 -3.38
C GLN A 14 -3.89 4.42 -4.16
N LEU A 15 -4.53 3.59 -4.99
CA LEU A 15 -3.90 2.48 -5.70
C LEU A 15 -4.24 2.55 -7.19
N VAL A 16 -3.19 2.66 -8.01
CA VAL A 16 -3.29 2.56 -9.47
C VAL A 16 -2.74 1.20 -9.90
N LEU A 17 -3.49 0.50 -10.75
CA LEU A 17 -3.09 -0.79 -11.31
C LEU A 17 -2.50 -0.58 -12.71
N HIS A 18 -1.38 -1.24 -12.98
CA HIS A 18 -0.69 -1.25 -14.27
C HIS A 18 -0.46 -2.69 -14.74
N ASP A 19 -0.20 -2.87 -16.03
CA ASP A 19 0.05 -4.21 -16.58
C ASP A 19 1.31 -4.85 -15.98
N ASP A 20 2.26 -4.03 -15.54
CA ASP A 20 3.53 -4.43 -14.94
C ASP A 20 3.54 -4.40 -13.40
N GLY A 21 2.40 -4.08 -12.75
CA GLY A 21 2.33 -4.01 -11.29
C GLY A 21 1.27 -3.06 -10.76
N ALA A 22 1.58 -2.39 -9.65
CA ALA A 22 0.74 -1.37 -9.05
C ALA A 22 1.61 -0.21 -8.57
N ALA A 23 1.01 0.96 -8.39
CA ALA A 23 1.63 2.13 -7.80
C ALA A 23 0.70 2.76 -6.77
N LEU A 24 1.28 3.39 -5.75
CA LEU A 24 0.52 4.21 -4.81
C LEU A 24 0.36 5.61 -5.38
N LEU A 25 -0.87 6.11 -5.42
CA LEU A 25 -1.15 7.48 -5.81
C LEU A 25 -0.96 8.41 -4.59
N GLY A 26 0.09 9.21 -4.65
CA GLY A 26 0.37 10.27 -3.68
C GLY A 26 0.25 11.64 -4.32
N SER A 27 0.71 12.65 -3.60
CA SER A 27 0.86 14.00 -4.17
C SER A 27 2.18 14.65 -3.77
N ARG A 28 2.63 15.63 -4.55
CA ARG A 28 3.87 16.39 -4.31
C ARG A 28 3.62 17.87 -4.44
N CYS A 29 4.14 18.65 -3.50
CA CYS A 29 4.12 20.11 -3.61
C CYS A 29 5.21 20.56 -4.59
N PRO A 30 4.87 21.31 -5.66
CA PRO A 30 5.86 21.82 -6.59
C PRO A 30 6.75 22.93 -5.97
N GLN A 31 6.29 23.56 -4.90
CA GLN A 31 7.00 24.66 -4.24
C GLN A 31 8.03 24.18 -3.21
N CYS A 32 7.61 23.40 -2.20
CA CYS A 32 8.51 22.92 -1.14
C CYS A 32 9.10 21.52 -1.42
N GLY A 33 8.61 20.81 -2.43
CA GLY A 33 9.11 19.51 -2.86
C GLY A 33 8.65 18.32 -2.01
N LEU A 34 7.94 18.54 -0.89
CA LEU A 34 7.43 17.48 -0.03
C LEU A 34 6.38 16.63 -0.74
N SER A 35 6.43 15.33 -0.49
CA SER A 35 5.44 14.34 -0.95
C SER A 35 4.53 13.91 0.19
N TYR A 36 3.33 13.46 -0.18
CA TYR A 36 2.28 13.05 0.75
C TYR A 36 1.63 11.74 0.32
N PHE A 37 1.31 10.92 1.31
CA PHE A 37 0.41 9.78 1.18
C PHE A 37 -0.47 9.70 2.44
N PRO A 38 -1.80 9.54 2.32
CA PRO A 38 -2.60 9.57 1.08
C PRO A 38 -2.50 10.91 0.32
N ARG A 39 -2.98 10.93 -0.93
CA ARG A 39 -2.99 12.14 -1.76
C ARG A 39 -3.75 13.29 -1.06
N ARG A 40 -3.30 14.51 -1.30
CA ARG A 40 -3.89 15.76 -0.78
C ARG A 40 -4.20 16.68 -1.95
N TRP A 41 -5.01 17.71 -1.73
CA TRP A 41 -5.26 18.77 -2.72
C TRP A 41 -4.35 19.98 -2.53
N GLU A 42 -3.88 20.21 -1.30
CA GLU A 42 -3.00 21.32 -0.93
C GLU A 42 -1.89 20.83 0.00
N CYS A 43 -0.75 21.50 -0.08
CA CYS A 43 0.41 21.23 0.75
C CYS A 43 0.14 21.61 2.20
N ALA A 44 0.50 20.74 3.13
CA ALA A 44 0.28 20.97 4.56
C ALA A 44 1.15 22.07 5.17
N VAL A 45 2.19 22.50 4.46
CA VAL A 45 3.20 23.45 4.94
C VAL A 45 2.94 24.85 4.40
N ASP A 46 2.71 24.98 3.10
CA ASP A 46 2.61 26.27 2.40
C ASP A 46 1.29 26.48 1.64
N GLN A 47 0.34 25.54 1.75
CA GLN A 47 -0.99 25.59 1.12
C GLN A 47 -0.97 25.68 -0.41
N THR A 48 0.19 25.50 -1.05
CA THR A 48 0.27 25.42 -2.52
C THR A 48 -0.51 24.20 -3.02
N PRO A 49 -1.30 24.32 -4.09
CA PRO A 49 -1.89 23.16 -4.76
C PRO A 49 -0.83 22.13 -5.11
N VAL A 50 -1.09 20.87 -4.81
CA VAL A 50 -0.14 19.77 -5.06
C VAL A 50 -0.46 19.06 -6.35
N GLU A 51 0.53 18.36 -6.88
CA GLU A 51 0.42 17.56 -8.10
C GLU A 51 0.34 16.08 -7.73
N ASP A 52 -0.51 15.33 -8.41
CA ASP A 52 -0.57 13.87 -8.25
C ASP A 52 0.73 13.24 -8.75
N ILE A 53 1.26 12.27 -7.99
CA ILE A 53 2.43 11.49 -8.37
C ILE A 53 2.22 10.00 -8.05
N GLU A 54 2.76 9.12 -8.89
CA GLU A 54 2.96 7.72 -8.51
C GLU A 54 4.21 7.63 -7.63
N LEU A 55 4.04 7.09 -6.43
CA LEU A 55 5.12 6.88 -5.47
C LEU A 55 5.95 5.65 -5.83
N SER A 56 7.19 5.62 -5.36
CA SER A 56 8.10 4.49 -5.50
C SER A 56 7.46 3.17 -5.06
N ARG A 57 7.56 2.16 -5.92
CA ARG A 57 7.05 0.80 -5.67
C ARG A 57 7.89 0.01 -4.67
N THR A 58 8.90 0.62 -4.04
CA THR A 58 9.84 -0.04 -3.13
C THR A 58 10.24 0.89 -1.99
N GLY A 59 10.41 0.32 -0.79
CA GLY A 59 10.76 1.07 0.40
C GLY A 59 11.44 0.19 1.45
N VAL A 60 11.49 0.68 2.69
CA VAL A 60 12.12 -0.01 3.82
C VAL A 60 11.12 -0.17 4.95
N LEU A 61 11.04 -1.37 5.51
CA LEU A 61 10.17 -1.65 6.64
C LEU A 61 10.65 -0.88 7.88
N ARG A 62 9.78 -0.05 8.46
CA ARG A 62 10.06 0.73 9.67
C ARG A 62 9.73 -0.05 10.94
N VAL A 63 8.52 -0.61 10.97
CA VAL A 63 7.96 -1.38 12.09
C VAL A 63 6.89 -2.31 11.54
N ALA A 64 6.71 -3.46 12.21
CA ALA A 64 5.67 -4.42 11.89
C ALA A 64 5.04 -4.98 13.17
N THR A 65 3.81 -5.44 13.06
CA THR A 65 3.13 -6.24 14.08
C THR A 65 2.21 -7.25 13.41
N TYR A 66 1.89 -8.31 14.15
CA TYR A 66 0.93 -9.32 13.73
C TYR A 66 -0.35 -9.17 14.55
N VAL A 67 -1.47 -8.93 13.88
CA VAL A 67 -2.78 -8.79 14.49
C VAL A 67 -3.43 -10.17 14.51
N SER A 68 -3.57 -10.77 15.69
CA SER A 68 -4.11 -12.14 15.86
C SER A 68 -5.64 -12.21 15.91
N VAL A 69 -6.32 -11.12 15.58
CA VAL A 69 -7.78 -11.03 15.56
C VAL A 69 -8.24 -10.68 14.15
N PRO A 70 -9.51 -10.98 13.79
CA PRO A 70 -10.04 -10.62 12.48
C PRO A 70 -9.92 -9.13 12.20
N SER A 71 -9.72 -8.78 10.92
CA SER A 71 -9.75 -7.38 10.48
C SER A 71 -11.08 -6.73 10.86
N TYR A 72 -11.03 -5.49 11.35
CA TYR A 72 -12.21 -4.74 11.76
C TYR A 72 -13.30 -4.75 10.67
N GLY A 73 -14.52 -5.17 11.03
CA GLY A 73 -15.64 -5.29 10.10
C GLY A 73 -15.82 -6.66 9.43
N LYS A 74 -14.87 -7.59 9.56
CA LYS A 74 -15.05 -8.99 9.14
C LYS A 74 -15.51 -9.85 10.33
N ASN A 75 -16.72 -10.41 10.21
CA ASN A 75 -17.28 -11.36 11.20
C ASN A 75 -16.82 -12.79 10.89
N VAL A 76 -15.51 -13.02 10.88
CA VAL A 76 -14.93 -14.36 10.70
C VAL A 76 -14.39 -14.82 12.04
N LEU A 77 -14.99 -15.85 12.63
CA LEU A 77 -14.62 -16.33 13.98
C LEU A 77 -13.25 -17.01 14.00
N ASP A 78 -12.81 -17.58 12.88
CA ASP A 78 -11.55 -18.33 12.72
C ASP A 78 -10.58 -17.64 11.74
N ALA A 79 -10.48 -16.30 11.78
CA ALA A 79 -9.57 -15.60 10.90
C ALA A 79 -8.11 -15.88 11.33
N GLU A 80 -7.32 -16.43 10.42
CA GLU A 80 -5.86 -16.36 10.52
C GLU A 80 -5.49 -14.87 10.58
N GLY A 81 -4.73 -14.48 11.62
CA GLY A 81 -4.33 -13.10 11.82
C GLY A 81 -3.54 -12.54 10.63
N TYR A 82 -3.26 -11.24 10.66
CA TYR A 82 -2.62 -10.55 9.53
C TYR A 82 -1.48 -9.64 9.98
N GLY A 83 -0.48 -9.52 9.11
CA GLY A 83 0.61 -8.58 9.29
C GLY A 83 0.18 -7.17 8.95
N VAL A 84 0.58 -6.20 9.77
CA VAL A 84 0.53 -4.78 9.43
C VAL A 84 1.87 -4.14 9.73
N GLY A 85 2.23 -3.14 8.94
CA GLY A 85 3.48 -2.43 9.14
C GLY A 85 3.48 -1.07 8.49
N GLU A 86 4.56 -0.35 8.78
CA GLU A 86 4.87 0.93 8.19
C GLU A 86 6.08 0.78 7.28
N VAL A 87 5.99 1.27 6.05
CA VAL A 87 7.08 1.25 5.07
C VAL A 87 7.44 2.69 4.72
N ASP A 88 8.72 3.03 4.91
CA ASP A 88 9.28 4.32 4.48
C ASP A 88 9.64 4.24 3.00
N LEU A 89 9.11 5.17 2.19
CA LEU A 89 9.41 5.28 0.77
C LEU A 89 10.49 6.36 0.50
N PRO A 90 11.24 6.28 -0.61
CA PRO A 90 12.24 7.27 -1.01
C PRO A 90 11.75 8.72 -1.08
N GLU A 91 10.46 8.94 -1.33
CA GLU A 91 9.83 10.27 -1.37
C GLU A 91 9.69 10.90 0.03
N GLY A 92 10.07 10.21 1.10
CA GLY A 92 9.98 10.68 2.48
C GLY A 92 8.61 10.47 3.12
N VAL A 93 7.71 9.73 2.45
CA VAL A 93 6.41 9.32 3.00
C VAL A 93 6.51 7.99 3.72
N ARG A 94 5.68 7.81 4.75
CA ARG A 94 5.51 6.56 5.47
C ARG A 94 4.13 5.99 5.20
N VAL A 95 4.09 4.75 4.71
CA VAL A 95 2.85 4.09 4.32
C VAL A 95 2.51 2.99 5.32
N GLN A 96 1.34 3.09 5.95
CA GLN A 96 0.76 1.98 6.70
C GLN A 96 0.08 1.02 5.72
N SER A 97 0.40 -0.26 5.82
CA SER A 97 -0.11 -1.28 4.90
C SER A 97 -0.19 -2.66 5.57
N VAL A 98 -1.01 -3.54 5.00
CA VAL A 98 -0.93 -4.97 5.28
C VAL A 98 0.40 -5.51 4.76
N LEU A 99 0.97 -6.50 5.47
CA LEU A 99 2.22 -7.13 5.09
C LEU A 99 1.99 -8.50 4.46
N GLY A 100 2.71 -8.78 3.38
CA GLY A 100 2.81 -10.10 2.78
C GLY A 100 4.06 -10.85 3.25
N GLY A 101 4.06 -12.17 3.05
CA GLY A 101 5.14 -13.06 3.50
C GLY A 101 4.97 -13.48 4.97
N GLU A 102 6.00 -14.14 5.50
CA GLU A 102 5.97 -14.71 6.85
C GLU A 102 6.33 -13.66 7.92
N PRO A 103 5.72 -13.69 9.12
CA PRO A 103 6.05 -12.75 10.20
C PRO A 103 7.53 -12.70 10.58
N THR A 104 8.23 -13.83 10.45
CA THR A 104 9.67 -13.95 10.70
C THR A 104 10.54 -13.12 9.75
N SER A 105 10.00 -12.71 8.60
CA SER A 105 10.69 -11.89 7.61
C SER A 105 10.53 -10.38 7.82
N TRP A 106 9.66 -9.96 8.75
CA TRP A 106 9.31 -8.57 8.98
C TRP A 106 10.22 -7.90 10.03
N VAL A 107 11.51 -7.83 9.71
CA VAL A 107 12.50 -7.14 10.54
C VAL A 107 12.62 -5.68 10.10
N PRO A 108 12.63 -4.70 11.02
CA PRO A 108 12.94 -3.30 10.67
C PRO A 108 14.23 -3.20 9.86
N GLY A 109 14.20 -2.44 8.76
CA GLY A 109 15.28 -2.34 7.79
C GLY A 109 15.15 -3.29 6.58
N THR A 110 14.23 -4.26 6.59
CA THR A 110 13.99 -5.14 5.44
C THR A 110 13.54 -4.33 4.22
N PRO A 111 14.17 -4.52 3.04
CA PRO A 111 13.69 -3.96 1.79
C PRO A 111 12.34 -4.55 1.39
N MET A 112 11.38 -3.69 1.11
CA MET A 112 10.00 -4.06 0.75
C MET A 112 9.68 -3.66 -0.69
N ARG A 113 8.76 -4.38 -1.31
CA ARG A 113 8.15 -4.03 -2.60
C ARG A 113 6.63 -3.97 -2.47
N LEU A 114 6.03 -3.05 -3.22
CA LEU A 114 4.59 -2.95 -3.37
C LEU A 114 4.07 -4.15 -4.15
N THR A 115 3.03 -4.77 -3.60
CA THR A 115 2.19 -5.80 -4.21
C THR A 115 0.73 -5.40 -4.00
N VAL A 116 -0.18 -6.32 -4.27
CA VAL A 116 -1.60 -6.14 -3.97
C VAL A 116 -2.11 -7.28 -3.10
N HIS A 117 -2.99 -6.96 -2.17
CA HIS A 117 -3.68 -7.94 -1.33
C HIS A 117 -5.14 -8.06 -1.77
N PRO A 118 -5.62 -9.27 -2.09
CA PRO A 118 -7.04 -9.52 -2.33
C PRO A 118 -7.85 -9.26 -1.06
N VAL A 119 -8.88 -8.42 -1.17
CA VAL A 119 -9.80 -8.08 -0.09
C VAL A 119 -11.08 -8.90 -0.20
N ASP A 120 -11.56 -9.06 -1.43
CA ASP A 120 -12.78 -9.79 -1.80
C ASP A 120 -12.75 -10.23 -3.27
N GLU A 121 -13.71 -11.05 -3.67
CA GLU A 121 -14.01 -11.39 -5.06
C GLU A 121 -15.32 -10.71 -5.48
N LEU A 122 -15.33 -10.02 -6.62
CA LEU A 122 -16.51 -9.37 -7.18
C LEU A 122 -17.39 -10.40 -7.90
N GLU A 123 -18.68 -10.09 -8.10
CA GLU A 123 -19.63 -10.98 -8.77
C GLU A 123 -19.22 -11.36 -10.21
N ASP A 124 -18.43 -10.50 -10.86
CA ASP A 124 -17.92 -10.72 -12.22
C ASP A 124 -16.61 -11.53 -12.26
N GLY A 125 -16.12 -12.01 -11.10
CA GLY A 125 -14.91 -12.80 -10.95
C GLY A 125 -13.61 -11.99 -10.84
N ARG A 126 -13.66 -10.65 -10.92
CA ARG A 126 -12.48 -9.81 -10.65
C ARG A 126 -12.18 -9.76 -9.16
N LEU A 127 -10.91 -9.59 -8.81
CA LEU A 127 -10.51 -9.42 -7.41
C LEU A 127 -10.56 -7.95 -7.00
N LEU A 128 -11.25 -7.66 -5.90
CA LEU A 128 -11.15 -6.37 -5.21
C LEU A 128 -9.86 -6.35 -4.40
N VAL A 129 -8.97 -5.40 -4.66
CA VAL A 129 -7.60 -5.40 -4.11
C VAL A 129 -7.23 -4.11 -3.40
N THR A 130 -6.38 -4.20 -2.38
CA THR A 130 -5.73 -3.06 -1.71
C THR A 130 -4.21 -3.15 -1.79
N HIS A 131 -3.51 -2.09 -1.41
CA HIS A 131 -2.04 -2.09 -1.40
C HIS A 131 -1.49 -2.97 -0.30
N GLN A 132 -0.43 -3.70 -0.63
CA GLN A 132 0.33 -4.54 0.31
C GLN A 132 1.82 -4.29 0.11
N PHE A 133 2.61 -4.40 1.17
CA PHE A 133 4.05 -4.53 1.04
C PHE A 133 4.52 -5.93 1.44
N ALA A 134 5.42 -6.50 0.65
CA ALA A 134 6.07 -7.77 0.97
C ALA A 134 7.59 -7.60 0.88
N PRO A 135 8.38 -8.38 1.65
CA PRO A 135 9.83 -8.39 1.50
C PRO A 135 10.24 -8.59 0.03
N LYS A 136 11.24 -7.86 -0.44
CA LYS A 136 11.88 -8.17 -1.72
C LYS A 136 12.53 -9.55 -1.59
N GLN A 137 12.19 -10.47 -2.47
CA GLN A 137 12.99 -11.68 -2.64
C GLN A 137 14.33 -11.23 -3.23
N GLY A 138 15.43 -11.79 -2.70
CA GLY A 138 16.79 -11.51 -3.18
C GLY A 138 17.00 -11.97 -4.61
#